data_AF-A0A417TZC0-F1
#
_entry.id   AF-A0A417TZC0-F1
#
_cell.length_a   1.000
_cell.length_b   1.000
_cell.length_c   1.000
_cell.angle_alpha   90.00
_cell.angle_beta   90.00
_cell.angle_gamma   90.00
#
_symmetry.space_group_name_H-M   'P 1'
#
loop_
_entity.id
_entity.type
_entity.pdbx_description
1 polymer ?
#
loop_
_entity_poly.entity_id
_entity_poly.type
_entity_poly.pdbx_seq_one_letter_code
_entity_poly.pdbx_strand_id
1 'polypeptide(L)'
;MTTKINNENAESGLLPYPVIIAATKGDPEAMKIVVQHYESYIASLSMRKLRDERGNIYWGIDEDIRDRLRSRLMRAVLSFEV
;
A
#
# COMPACT_ATOMS: atom_id res chain seq x y z
N MET A 1 -2.35 -8.28 24.17
CA MET A 1 -2.27 -6.82 24.39
C MET A 1 -1.92 -6.18 23.07
N THR A 2 -2.89 -5.64 22.35
CA THR A 2 -2.65 -4.94 21.08
C THR A 2 -2.21 -3.52 21.40
N THR A 3 -0.91 -3.27 21.30
CA THR A 3 -0.33 -1.93 21.40
C THR A 3 -0.91 -1.04 20.29
N LYS A 4 -1.82 -0.15 20.69
CA LYS A 4 -2.20 0.99 19.86
C LYS A 4 -0.94 1.83 19.69
N ILE A 5 -0.42 1.89 18.48
CA ILE A 5 0.66 2.81 18.12
C ILE A 5 0.00 4.18 18.07
N ASN A 6 0.16 4.95 19.14
CA ASN A 6 -0.39 6.29 19.23
C ASN A 6 0.34 7.20 18.23
N ASN A 7 -0.45 7.79 17.34
CA ASN A 7 -0.01 8.62 16.24
C ASN A 7 0.06 10.08 16.73
N GLU A 8 0.91 10.36 17.71
CA GLU A 8 0.92 11.65 18.43
C GLU A 8 1.80 12.72 17.75
N ASN A 9 2.45 12.39 16.63
CA ASN A 9 3.25 13.31 15.81
C ASN A 9 2.90 13.13 14.32
N ALA A 10 1.63 13.34 13.96
CA ALA A 10 1.17 13.34 12.58
C ALA A 10 1.62 14.62 11.86
N GLU A 11 2.92 14.77 11.62
CA GLU A 11 3.39 15.64 10.56
C GLU A 11 2.96 15.04 9.21
N SER A 12 1.76 15.42 8.75
CA SER A 12 1.29 15.34 7.35
C SER A 12 1.25 13.95 6.70
N GLY A 13 0.70 12.93 7.36
CA GLY A 13 0.34 11.68 6.67
C GLY A 13 1.52 10.89 6.07
N LEU A 14 2.75 11.14 6.52
CA LEU A 14 3.93 10.36 6.15
C LEU A 14 4.12 9.17 7.08
N LEU A 15 4.83 8.14 6.60
CA LEU A 15 5.26 7.02 7.42
C LEU A 15 6.38 7.44 8.37
N PRO A 16 6.42 6.93 9.62
CA PRO A 16 7.54 7.20 10.51
C PRO A 16 8.86 6.74 9.88
N TYR A 17 9.88 7.60 9.93
CA TYR A 17 11.20 7.29 9.37
C TYR A 17 11.78 5.94 9.84
N PRO A 18 11.66 5.54 11.13
CA PRO A 18 12.12 4.21 11.56
C PRO A 18 11.44 3.05 10.82
N VAL A 19 10.16 3.19 10.45
CA VAL A 19 9.42 2.19 9.68
C VAL A 19 9.97 2.10 8.26
N ILE A 20 10.28 3.24 7.64
CA ILE A 20 10.87 3.28 6.30
C ILE A 20 12.22 2.55 6.30
N ILE A 21 13.10 2.88 7.25
CA ILE A 21 14.42 2.21 7.40
C ILE A 21 14.29 0.71 7.64
N ALA A 22 13.36 0.28 8.49
CA ALA A 22 13.16 -1.14 8.75
C ALA A 22 12.66 -1.86 7.48
N ALA A 23 11.76 -1.23 6.73
CA ALA A 23 11.22 -1.80 5.49
C ALA A 23 12.28 -1.88 4.37
N THR A 24 13.18 -0.90 4.23
CA THR A 24 14.29 -0.98 3.26
C THR A 24 15.28 -2.10 3.58
N LYS A 25 15.42 -2.46 4.87
CA LYS A 25 16.21 -3.61 5.34
C LYS A 25 15.51 -4.97 5.18
N GLY A 26 14.28 -4.98 4.67
CA GLY A 26 13.50 -6.20 4.44
C GLY A 26 12.72 -6.72 5.65
N ASP A 27 12.49 -5.89 6.67
CA ASP A 27 11.61 -6.26 7.79
C ASP A 27 10.15 -6.48 7.28
N PRO A 28 9.58 -7.70 7.43
CA PRO A 28 8.24 -8.01 6.95
C PRO A 28 7.12 -7.18 7.62
N GLU A 29 7.24 -6.88 8.91
CA GLU A 29 6.21 -6.11 9.63
C GLU A 29 6.27 -4.64 9.20
N ALA A 30 7.47 -4.09 9.04
CA ALA A 30 7.64 -2.75 8.51
C ALA A 30 7.12 -2.63 7.06
N MET A 31 7.42 -3.62 6.20
CA MET A 31 6.90 -3.67 4.83
C MET A 31 5.37 -3.72 4.80
N LYS A 32 4.75 -4.50 5.68
CA LYS A 32 3.29 -4.56 5.81
C LYS A 32 2.69 -3.19 6.18
N ILE A 33 3.30 -2.48 7.13
CA ILE A 33 2.87 -1.13 7.51
C ILE A 33 2.96 -0.18 6.30
N VAL A 34 4.05 -0.24 5.53
CA VAL A 34 4.20 0.56 4.30
C VAL A 34 3.09 0.26 3.30
N VAL A 35 2.84 -1.02 3.00
CA VAL A 35 1.80 -1.42 2.03
C VAL A 35 0.41 -1.02 2.50
N GLN A 36 0.09 -1.19 3.79
CA GLN A 36 -1.18 -0.78 4.38
C GLN A 36 -1.40 0.73 4.30
N HIS A 37 -0.35 1.51 4.53
CA HIS A 37 -0.42 2.97 4.43
C HIS A 37 -0.82 3.44 3.02
N TYR A 38 -0.35 2.77 1.97
CA TYR A 38 -0.68 3.10 0.58
C TYR A 38 -1.90 2.35 0.03
N GLU A 39 -2.61 1.55 0.82
CA GLU A 39 -3.68 0.68 0.32
C GLU A 39 -4.83 1.44 -0.36
N SER A 40 -5.27 2.55 0.23
CA SER A 40 -6.33 3.40 -0.34
C SER A 40 -5.91 4.06 -1.65
N TYR A 41 -4.65 4.47 -1.76
CA TYR A 41 -4.10 5.07 -2.97
C TYR A 41 -3.92 4.02 -4.08
N ILE A 42 -3.47 2.82 -3.73
CA ILE A 42 -3.42 1.70 -4.67
C ILE A 42 -4.83 1.35 -5.15
N ALA A 43 -5.82 1.29 -4.25
CA ALA A 43 -7.20 0.98 -4.61
C ALA A 43 -7.78 2.00 -5.60
N SER A 44 -7.54 3.30 -5.38
CA SER A 44 -8.02 4.35 -6.29
C SER A 44 -7.36 4.27 -7.68
N LEU A 45 -6.05 4.00 -7.75
CA LEU A 45 -5.33 3.80 -9.01
C LEU A 45 -5.74 2.51 -9.75
N SER A 46 -6.28 1.54 -9.01
CA SER A 46 -6.74 0.26 -9.54
C SER A 46 -8.19 0.29 -10.00
N MET A 47 -8.92 1.39 -9.83
CA MET A 47 -10.30 1.51 -10.28
C MET A 47 -10.40 1.51 -11.81
N ARG A 48 -11.22 0.61 -12.35
CA ARG A 48 -11.48 0.48 -13.79
C ARG A 48 -12.96 0.20 -14.04
N LYS A 49 -13.38 0.43 -15.29
CA LYS A 49 -14.67 -0.06 -15.79
C LYS A 49 -14.50 -1.55 -16.11
N LEU A 50 -15.17 -2.38 -15.32
CA LEU A 50 -15.21 -3.83 -15.50
C LEU A 50 -16.52 -4.22 -16.15
N ARG A 51 -16.52 -5.37 -16.82
CA ARG A 51 -17.70 -5.94 -17.45
C ARG A 51 -18.03 -7.26 -16.76
N ASP A 52 -19.25 -7.40 -16.28
CA ASP A 52 -19.71 -8.68 -15.74
C ASP A 52 -20.01 -9.68 -16.87
N GLU A 53 -20.27 -10.93 -16.50
CA GLU A 53 -20.63 -12.02 -17.42
C GLU A 53 -21.94 -11.74 -18.18
N ARG A 54 -22.79 -10.86 -17.64
CA ARG A 54 -24.07 -10.44 -18.21
C ARG A 54 -23.93 -9.24 -19.15
N GLY A 55 -22.72 -8.73 -19.32
CA GLY A 55 -22.38 -7.62 -20.20
C GLY A 55 -22.55 -6.22 -19.60
N ASN A 56 -22.94 -6.09 -18.33
CA ASN A 56 -23.09 -4.81 -17.63
C ASN A 56 -21.72 -4.22 -17.28
N ILE A 57 -21.60 -2.90 -17.41
CA ILE A 57 -20.38 -2.17 -17.07
C ILE A 57 -20.55 -1.52 -15.71
N TYR A 58 -19.61 -1.77 -14.80
CA TYR A 58 -19.57 -1.15 -13.48
C TYR A 58 -18.15 -0.70 -13.13
N TRP A 59 -18.04 0.20 -12.15
CA TRP A 59 -16.75 0.58 -11.60
C TRP A 59 -16.34 -0.44 -10.53
N GLY A 60 -15.20 -1.07 -10.73
CA GLY A 60 -14.63 -2.03 -9.78
C GLY A 60 -13.13 -1.86 -9.67
N ILE A 61 -12.56 -2.49 -8.65
CA ILE A 61 -11.11 -2.60 -8.51
C ILE A 61 -10.65 -3.71 -9.45
N ASP A 62 -9.71 -3.37 -10.32
CA ASP A 62 -8.95 -4.34 -11.09
C ASP A 62 -7.90 -4.97 -10.17
N GLU A 63 -8.15 -6.23 -9.79
CA GLU A 63 -7.34 -6.99 -8.85
C GLU A 63 -5.91 -7.23 -9.36
N ASP A 64 -5.76 -7.48 -10.66
CA ASP A 64 -4.44 -7.68 -11.28
C ASP A 64 -3.61 -6.40 -11.24
N ILE A 65 -4.25 -5.24 -11.51
CA ILE A 65 -3.59 -3.94 -11.38
C ILE A 65 -3.22 -3.66 -9.91
N ARG A 66 -4.12 -3.95 -8.98
CA ARG A 66 -3.89 -3.75 -7.54
C ARG A 66 -2.68 -4.53 -7.05
N ASP A 67 -2.60 -5.81 -7.40
CA ASP A 67 -1.51 -6.69 -6.97
C ASP A 67 -0.19 -6.36 -7.68
N ARG A 68 -0.26 -5.92 -8.94
CA ARG A 68 0.91 -5.39 -9.64
C ARG A 68 1.45 -4.12 -8.99
N LEU A 69 0.57 -3.19 -8.59
CA LEU A 69 0.96 -1.96 -7.89
C LEU A 69 1.58 -2.26 -6.52
N ARG A 70 0.95 -3.14 -5.72
CA ARG A 70 1.52 -3.62 -4.44
C ARG A 70 2.92 -4.21 -4.64
N SER A 71 3.08 -5.11 -5.62
CA SER A 71 4.36 -5.74 -5.90
C SER A 71 5.45 -4.76 -6.35
N ARG A 72 5.07 -3.71 -7.10
CA ARG A 72 6.01 -2.65 -7.51
C ARG A 72 6.40 -1.76 -6.35
N LEU A 73 5.45 -1.41 -5.47
CA LEU A 73 5.72 -0.66 -4.25
C LEU A 73 6.73 -1.41 -3.37
N MET A 74 6.50 -2.69 -3.09
CA MET A 74 7.40 -3.48 -2.25
C MET A 74 8.82 -3.54 -2.81
N ARG A 75 8.96 -3.74 -4.13
CA ARG A 75 10.28 -3.70 -4.79
C ARG A 75 10.95 -2.34 -4.69
N ALA A 76 10.19 -1.26 -4.91
CA ALA A 76 10.71 0.10 -4.84
C ALA A 76 11.21 0.44 -3.42
N VAL A 77 10.50 -0.02 -2.38
CA VAL A 77 10.90 0.14 -0.98
C VAL A 77 12.21 -0.60 -0.68
N LEU A 78 12.37 -1.83 -1.18
CA LEU A 78 13.61 -2.60 -0.99
C LEU A 78 14.82 -1.98 -1.70
N SER A 79 14.60 -1.25 -2.81
CA SER A 79 15.65 -0.54 -3.54
C SER A 79 15.75 0.94 -3.16
N PHE A 80 15.05 1.37 -2.10
CA PHE A 80 15.02 2.79 -1.73
C PHE A 80 16.32 3.17 -1.02
N GLU A 81 17.08 4.09 -1.61
CA GLU A 81 18.27 4.68 -1.02
C GLU A 81 17.86 5.78 -0.03
N VAL A 82 18.42 5.71 1.19
CA VAL A 82 18.12 6.63 2.30
C VAL A 82 19.33 7.47 2.64
#